data_AF-A0A443SC50-F1
#
_entry.id   AF-A0A443SC50-F1
#
_cell.length_a   1.000
_cell.length_b   1.000
_cell.length_c   1.000
_cell.angle_alpha   90.00
_cell.angle_beta   90.00
_cell.angle_gamma   90.00
#
_symmetry.space_group_name_H-M   'P 1'
#
loop_
_entity.id
_entity.type
_entity.pdbx_description
1 polymer ?
#
loop_
_entity_poly.entity_id
_entity_poly.type
_entity_poly.pdbx_seq_one_letter_code
_entity_poly.pdbx_strand_id
1 'polypeptide(L)'
;MIHKLFKVLVPRYVDYTESFTSLYRLGPDYSVYLKYVPRFPLTRLPKELAVLELKGNPLPPIHRRVIHSEKWLTNVLLTSAKQDYETQ
;
A
#
# COMPACT_ATOMS: atom_id res chain seq x y z
N MET A 1 -3.28 -22.04 12.56
CA MET A 1 -3.08 -21.27 11.31
C MET A 1 -3.82 -21.85 10.11
N ILE A 2 -3.79 -23.17 9.91
CA ILE A 2 -4.53 -23.87 8.83
C ILE A 2 -6.02 -23.48 8.78
N HIS A 3 -6.70 -23.49 9.94
CA HIS A 3 -8.12 -23.13 10.01
C HIS A 3 -8.43 -21.69 9.52
N LYS A 4 -7.61 -20.71 9.91
CA LYS A 4 -7.75 -19.31 9.46
C LYS A 4 -7.49 -19.16 7.97
N LEU A 5 -6.56 -19.93 7.41
CA LEU A 5 -6.29 -19.94 5.98
C LEU A 5 -7.53 -20.34 5.19
N PHE A 6 -8.10 -21.51 5.50
CA PHE A 6 -9.22 -22.06 4.72
C PHE A 6 -10.58 -21.43 5.03
N LYS A 7 -10.83 -20.98 6.27
CA LYS A 7 -12.14 -20.40 6.63
C LYS A 7 -12.21 -18.89 6.49
N VAL A 8 -11.09 -18.19 6.44
CA VAL A 8 -11.08 -16.72 6.42
C VAL A 8 -10.36 -16.19 5.19
N LEU A 9 -9.12 -16.62 4.93
CA LEU A 9 -8.33 -16.03 3.83
C LEU A 9 -8.79 -16.54 2.46
N VAL A 10 -9.05 -17.84 2.31
CA VAL A 10 -9.51 -18.42 1.04
C VAL A 10 -10.86 -17.81 0.61
N PRO A 11 -11.92 -17.78 1.44
CA PRO A 11 -13.19 -17.18 1.05
C PRO A 11 -13.09 -15.67 0.78
N ARG A 12 -12.19 -14.96 1.48
CA ARG A 12 -11.99 -13.52 1.29
C ARG A 12 -11.45 -13.16 -0.09
N TYR A 13 -10.63 -14.02 -0.68
CA TYR A 13 -9.91 -13.72 -1.91
C TYR A 13 -10.46 -14.47 -3.14
N VAL A 14 -11.67 -15.04 -3.07
CA VAL A 14 -12.28 -15.80 -4.18
C VAL A 14 -12.41 -14.95 -5.44
N ASP A 15 -12.87 -13.71 -5.28
CA ASP A 15 -13.13 -12.81 -6.41
C ASP A 15 -11.94 -11.91 -6.77
N TYR A 16 -10.78 -12.13 -6.14
CA TYR A 16 -9.59 -11.34 -6.44
C TYR A 16 -8.94 -11.82 -7.74
N THR A 17 -8.86 -10.94 -8.72
CA THR A 17 -8.12 -11.16 -9.98
C THR A 17 -6.68 -10.67 -9.92
N GLU A 18 -6.32 -9.94 -8.86
CA GLU A 18 -5.00 -9.36 -8.63
C GLU A 18 -4.26 -10.02 -7.45
N SER A 19 -3.07 -9.53 -7.14
CA SER A 19 -2.31 -9.95 -5.96
C SER A 19 -3.11 -9.79 -4.66
N PHE A 20 -2.97 -10.75 -3.74
CA PHE A 20 -3.63 -10.74 -2.42
C PHE A 20 -2.92 -9.83 -1.41
N THR A 21 -1.67 -9.47 -1.69
CA THR A 21 -0.81 -8.70 -0.81
C THR A 21 -0.42 -7.35 -1.41
N SER A 22 -0.20 -6.38 -0.54
CA SER A 22 0.45 -5.10 -0.85
C SER A 22 1.82 -5.07 -0.16
N LEU A 23 2.84 -4.58 -0.86
CA LEU A 23 4.19 -4.44 -0.32
C LEU A 23 4.57 -2.95 -0.26
N TYR A 24 4.97 -2.49 0.91
CA TYR A 24 5.35 -1.10 1.14
C TYR A 24 6.81 -1.02 1.57
N ARG A 25 7.65 -0.40 0.73
CA ARG A 25 9.00 -0.04 1.16
C ARG A 25 8.91 1.09 2.16
N LEU A 26 9.69 0.98 3.23
CA LEU A 26 9.69 1.98 4.27
C LEU A 26 10.91 2.89 4.16
N GLY A 27 10.83 4.04 4.83
CA GLY A 27 11.88 5.06 4.79
C GLY A 27 13.21 4.54 5.33
N PRO A 28 14.34 5.15 4.95
CA PRO A 28 15.68 4.70 5.36
C PRO A 28 15.95 4.90 6.86
N ASP A 29 15.25 5.81 7.52
CA ASP A 29 15.42 6.08 8.95
C ASP A 29 14.55 5.17 9.80
N TYR A 30 15.15 4.05 10.20
CA TYR A 30 14.57 3.05 11.09
C TYR A 30 15.11 3.08 12.51
N SER A 31 15.93 4.09 12.82
CA SER A 31 16.57 4.25 14.13
C SER A 31 15.55 4.20 15.28
N VAL A 32 14.35 4.74 15.06
CA VAL A 32 13.23 4.71 16.02
C VAL A 32 12.74 3.30 16.29
N TYR A 33 12.58 2.44 15.27
CA TYR A 33 12.12 1.06 15.46
C TYR A 33 13.19 0.20 16.17
N LEU A 34 14.46 0.41 15.82
CA LEU A 34 15.59 -0.30 16.42
C LEU A 34 15.79 0.03 17.91
N LYS A 35 15.39 1.23 18.33
CA LYS A 35 15.33 1.61 19.76
C LYS A 35 14.37 0.72 20.56
N TYR A 36 13.31 0.19 19.94
CA TYR A 36 12.31 -0.65 20.58
C TYR A 36 12.53 -2.15 20.38
N VAL A 37 13.51 -2.55 19.56
CA VAL A 37 13.86 -3.97 19.34
C VAL A 37 15.28 -4.24 19.83
N PRO A 38 15.50 -4.35 21.17
CA PRO A 38 16.84 -4.45 21.77
C PRO A 38 17.56 -5.77 21.50
N ARG A 39 16.98 -6.69 20.70
CA ARG A 39 17.47 -8.07 20.54
C ARG A 39 18.23 -8.34 19.25
N PHE A 40 18.34 -7.37 18.34
CA PHE A 40 19.09 -7.55 17.09
C PHE A 40 20.41 -6.77 17.13
N PRO A 41 21.57 -7.44 17.01
CA PRO A 41 22.83 -6.72 16.87
C PRO A 41 22.77 -5.86 15.61
N LEU A 42 23.10 -4.57 15.75
CA LEU A 42 23.03 -3.55 14.68
C LEU A 42 23.75 -3.97 13.38
N THR A 43 24.70 -4.90 13.47
CA THR A 43 25.50 -5.43 12.36
C THR A 43 24.76 -6.39 11.42
N ARG A 44 23.56 -6.89 11.79
CA ARG A 44 22.75 -7.81 10.97
C ARG A 44 21.45 -7.21 10.46
N LEU A 45 21.32 -5.89 10.54
CA LEU A 45 20.10 -5.25 10.09
C LEU A 45 20.00 -5.23 8.57
N PRO A 46 18.84 -5.60 8.01
CA PRO A 46 18.63 -5.48 6.58
C PRO A 46 18.72 -4.00 6.19
N LYS A 47 19.41 -3.72 5.08
CA LYS A 47 19.59 -2.36 4.55
C LYS A 47 18.26 -1.71 4.14
N GLU A 48 17.25 -2.54 3.86
CA GLU A 48 15.91 -2.13 3.49
C GLU A 48 14.88 -2.95 4.26
N LEU A 49 13.80 -2.29 4.67
CA LEU A 49 12.67 -2.93 5.31
C LEU A 49 11.40 -2.60 4.53
N ALA A 50 10.47 -3.55 4.57
CA ALA A 50 9.19 -3.42 3.92
C ALA A 50 8.07 -4.01 4.79
N VAL A 51 6.86 -3.47 4.67
CA VAL A 51 5.65 -4.05 5.25
C VAL A 51 4.94 -4.84 4.16
N LEU A 52 4.70 -6.12 4.42
CA LEU A 52 3.83 -6.94 3.62
C LEU A 52 2.46 -7.01 4.30
N GLU A 53 1.43 -6.53 3.61
CA GLU A 53 0.06 -6.47 4.09
C GLU A 53 -0.84 -7.38 3.27
N LEU A 54 -1.74 -8.13 3.93
CA LEU A 54 -2.83 -8.83 3.27
C LEU A 54 -3.98 -7.86 2.98
N LYS A 55 -4.39 -7.68 1.73
CA LYS A 55 -5.45 -6.74 1.34
C LYS A 55 -6.76 -7.07 2.08
N GLY A 56 -7.50 -6.03 2.49
CA GLY A 56 -8.79 -6.18 3.19
C GLY A 56 -8.69 -6.72 4.62
N ASN A 57 -7.52 -6.61 5.27
CA ASN A 57 -7.40 -6.90 6.69
C ASN A 57 -8.06 -5.77 7.54
N PRO A 58 -8.43 -6.03 8.80
CA PRO A 58 -9.20 -5.08 9.61
C PRO A 58 -8.35 -3.97 10.27
N LEU A 59 -7.04 -3.91 10.00
CA LEU A 59 -6.17 -2.88 10.56
C LEU A 59 -6.33 -1.56 9.80
N PRO A 60 -5.92 -0.43 10.42
CA PRO A 60 -5.91 0.85 9.71
C PRO A 60 -5.05 0.79 8.44
N PRO A 61 -5.49 1.41 7.33
CA PRO A 61 -4.74 1.39 6.09
C PRO A 61 -3.39 2.13 6.25
N ILE A 62 -2.32 1.52 5.73
CA ILE A 62 -0.95 2.04 5.86
C ILE A 62 -0.77 3.37 5.13
N HIS A 63 -1.31 3.47 3.91
CA HIS A 63 -1.33 4.73 3.16
C HIS A 63 -2.70 5.38 3.26
N ARG A 64 -2.71 6.71 3.47
CA ARG A 64 -3.93 7.48 3.29
C ARG A 64 -4.35 7.39 1.82
N ARG A 65 -5.64 7.20 1.58
CA ARG A 65 -6.21 7.28 0.23
C ARG A 65 -5.78 8.62 -0.38
N VAL A 66 -5.08 8.59 -1.50
CA VAL A 66 -4.75 9.81 -2.24
C VAL A 66 -6.08 10.38 -2.73
N ILE A 67 -6.44 11.55 -2.23
CA ILE A 67 -7.65 12.25 -2.65
C ILE A 67 -7.27 13.02 -3.91
N HIS A 68 -7.60 12.46 -5.07
CA HIS A 68 -7.51 13.20 -6.32
C HIS A 68 -8.74 14.09 -6.44
N SER A 69 -8.54 15.36 -6.78
CA SER A 69 -9.64 16.28 -7.05
C SER A 69 -9.67 16.60 -8.54
N GLU A 70 -10.83 16.45 -9.15
CA GLU A 70 -11.09 16.88 -10.53
C GLU A 70 -10.83 18.38 -10.71
N LYS A 71 -10.97 19.16 -9.62
CA LYS A 71 -10.75 20.61 -9.59
C LYS A 71 -9.28 21.01 -9.47
N TRP A 72 -8.35 20.06 -9.40
CA TRP A 72 -6.93 20.41 -9.48
C TRP A 72 -6.64 21.03 -10.84
N LEU A 73 -5.83 22.09 -10.84
CA LEU A 73 -5.53 22.86 -12.05
C LEU A 73 -5.08 21.95 -13.20
N THR A 74 -4.20 20.99 -12.94
CA THR A 74 -3.73 20.03 -13.93
C THR A 74 -4.86 19.18 -14.52
N ASN A 75 -5.79 18.69 -13.69
CA ASN A 75 -6.91 17.87 -14.14
C ASN A 75 -7.92 18.70 -14.95
N VAL A 76 -8.16 19.95 -14.55
CA VAL A 76 -9.01 20.88 -15.30
C VAL A 76 -8.43 21.15 -16.69
N LEU A 77 -7.14 21.48 -16.76
CA LEU A 77 -6.44 21.74 -18.04
C LEU A 77 -6.41 20.51 -18.95
N LEU A 78 -6.16 19.32 -18.40
CA LEU A 78 -6.20 18.07 -19.17
C LEU A 78 -7.61 17.76 -19.68
N THR A 79 -8.64 18.04 -18.87
CA THR A 79 -10.03 17.79 -19.26
C THR A 79 -10.45 18.74 -20.39
N SER A 80 -10.11 20.03 -20.32
CA SER A 80 -10.41 20.98 -21.40
C SER A 80 -9.66 20.61 -22.68
N ALA A 81 -8.36 20.29 -22.59
CA ALA A 81 -7.58 19.90 -23.76
C ALA A 81 -8.13 18.63 -24.42
N LYS A 82 -8.63 17.67 -23.64
CA LYS A 82 -9.31 16.47 -24.16
C LYS A 82 -10.58 16.83 -24.92
N GLN A 83 -11.42 17.72 -24.37
CA GLN A 83 -12.67 18.14 -25.01
C GLN A 83 -12.39 18.83 -26.35
N ASP A 84 -11.43 19.74 -26.38
CA ASP A 84 -11.03 20.43 -27.61
C ASP A 84 -10.59 19.44 -28.69
N TYR A 85 -9.81 18.42 -28.30
CA TYR A 85 -9.36 17.36 -29.22
C TYR A 85 -10.48 16.49 -29.76
N GLU A 86 -11.47 16.13 -28.94
CA GLU A 86 -12.62 15.30 -29.37
C GLU A 86 -13.61 16.05 -30.27
N THR A 87 -13.58 17.39 -30.24
CA THR A 87 -14.43 18.24 -31.09
C THR A 87 -13.83 18.60 -32.45
N GLN A 88 -12.54 18.31 -32.68
CA GLN A 88 -11.86 18.45 -33.97
C GLN A 88 -12.03 17.22 -34.86
#